data_AF-A0A957TV18-F1
#
_entry.id   AF-A0A957TV18-F1
#
_cell.length_a   1.000
_cell.length_b   1.000
_cell.length_c   1.000
_cell.angle_alpha   90.00
_cell.angle_beta   90.00
_cell.angle_gamma   90.00
#
_symmetry.space_group_name_H-M   'P 1'
#
loop_
_entity.id
_entity.type
_entity.pdbx_description
1 polymer ?
#
loop_
_entity_poly.entity_id
_entity_poly.type
_entity_poly.pdbx_seq_one_letter_code
_entity_poly.pdbx_strand_id
1 'polypeptide(L)'
;PLCGDGMAMALRSADLCVPLTDAFLRRQLTLTEWAERYTRTWYREFNRRLAVGRLLQTVLSAPRLAAILLRVGHWSPTLATYLVGATRGVQPGRTSAG
;
A
#
# COMPACT_ATOMS: atom_id res chain seq x y z
N PRO A 1 -5.32 8.41 0.25
CA PRO A 1 -3.94 8.11 0.70
C PRO A 1 -3.95 7.71 2.18
N LEU A 2 -3.96 6.41 2.44
CA LEU A 2 -3.84 5.87 3.79
C LEU A 2 -2.39 6.14 4.24
N CYS A 3 -2.21 6.77 5.40
CA CYS A 3 -0.90 7.03 5.99
C CYS A 3 -0.12 5.72 6.13
N GLY A 4 0.71 5.39 5.14
CA GLY A 4 1.38 4.09 5.05
C GLY A 4 1.81 3.75 3.63
N ASP A 5 0.98 4.03 2.61
CA ASP A 5 1.31 3.66 1.23
C ASP A 5 2.47 4.50 0.67
N GLY A 6 2.43 5.82 0.81
CA GLY A 6 3.44 6.70 0.21
C GLY A 6 4.85 6.51 0.77
N MET A 7 4.97 6.36 2.10
CA MET A 7 6.26 6.21 2.77
C MET A 7 6.87 4.82 2.52
N ALA A 8 6.07 3.76 2.61
CA ALA A 8 6.52 2.41 2.27
C ALA A 8 6.86 2.28 0.77
N MET A 9 6.10 2.94 -0.10
CA MET A 9 6.42 3.01 -1.53
C MET A 9 7.74 3.75 -1.77
N ALA A 10 8.01 4.85 -1.07
CA ALA A 10 9.27 5.59 -1.21
C ALA A 10 10.48 4.74 -0.81
N LEU A 11 10.42 4.09 0.35
CA LEU A 11 11.46 3.16 0.82
C LEU A 11 11.66 2.01 -0.19
N ARG A 12 10.57 1.37 -0.62
CA ARG A 12 10.65 0.28 -1.59
C ARG A 12 11.15 0.75 -2.96
N SER A 13 10.84 1.97 -3.36
CA SER A 13 11.34 2.57 -4.61
C SER A 13 12.85 2.77 -4.55
N ALA A 14 13.39 3.14 -3.39
CA ALA A 14 14.84 3.23 -3.18
C ALA A 14 15.48 1.83 -3.29
N ASP A 15 14.91 0.80 -2.66
CA ASP A 15 15.41 -0.58 -2.79
C ASP A 15 15.44 -1.08 -4.24
N LEU A 16 14.40 -0.77 -5.03
CA LEU A 16 14.35 -1.14 -6.45
C LEU A 16 15.42 -0.41 -7.30
N CYS A 17 15.85 0.77 -6.86
CA CYS A 17 16.83 1.58 -7.55
C CYS A 17 18.27 1.07 -7.33
N VAL A 18 18.57 0.51 -6.16
CA VAL A 18 19.92 0.04 -5.78
C VAL A 18 20.55 -0.93 -6.79
N PRO A 19 19.91 -2.07 -7.16
CA PRO A 19 20.54 -3.03 -8.06
C PRO A 19 20.72 -2.50 -9.48
N LEU A 20 19.80 -1.65 -9.95
CA LEU A 20 19.90 -1.02 -11.26
C LEU A 20 21.04 0.00 -11.30
N THR A 21 21.19 0.78 -10.23
CA THR A 21 22.27 1.76 -10.09
C THR A 21 23.64 1.08 -10.02
N ASP A 22 23.78 -0.03 -9.28
CA ASP A 22 25.03 -0.82 -9.28
C ASP A 22 25.38 -1.32 -10.70
N ALA A 23 24.41 -1.87 -11.44
CA ALA A 23 24.63 -2.31 -12.82
C ALA A 23 25.01 -1.14 -13.77
N PHE A 24 24.42 0.03 -13.60
CA PHE A 24 24.79 1.23 -14.34
C PHE A 24 26.23 1.69 -14.02
N LEU A 25 26.61 1.73 -12.74
CA LEU A 25 27.95 2.12 -12.31
C LEU A 25 29.03 1.15 -12.80
N ARG A 26 28.69 -0.14 -12.94
CA ARG A 26 29.55 -1.16 -13.54
C ARG A 26 29.59 -1.13 -15.08
N ARG A 27 28.97 -0.13 -15.71
CA ARG A 27 28.81 0.01 -17.18
C ARG A 27 28.12 -1.18 -17.85
N GLN A 28 27.30 -1.91 -17.11
CA GLN A 28 26.49 -3.02 -17.64
C GLN A 28 25.15 -2.54 -18.22
N LEU A 29 24.77 -1.30 -17.92
CA LEU A 29 23.58 -0.64 -18.44
C LEU A 29 23.95 0.75 -18.93
N THR A 30 23.32 1.18 -20.01
CA THR A 30 23.26 2.59 -20.38
C THR A 30 22.24 3.33 -19.50
N LEU A 31 22.32 4.66 -19.45
CA LEU A 31 21.36 5.47 -18.69
C LEU A 31 19.91 5.28 -19.20
N THR A 32 19.75 5.13 -20.51
CA THR A 32 18.45 4.88 -21.15
C THR A 32 17.87 3.53 -20.72
N GLU A 33 18.67 2.46 -20.76
CA GLU A 33 18.23 1.12 -20.33
C GLU A 33 17.94 1.09 -18.82
N TRP A 34 18.73 1.79 -18.02
CA TRP A 34 18.48 1.95 -16.59
C TRP A 34 17.10 2.58 -16.35
N ALA A 35 16.81 3.69 -17.02
CA ALA A 35 15.56 4.42 -16.87
C ALA A 35 14.35 3.58 -17.30
N GLU A 36 14.47 2.87 -18.42
CA GLU A 36 13.39 2.00 -18.91
C GLU A 36 13.13 0.82 -17.96
N ARG A 37 14.19 0.14 -17.52
CA ARG A 37 14.09 -1.00 -16.60
C ARG A 37 13.57 -0.59 -15.23
N TYR A 38 14.01 0.55 -14.71
CA TYR A 38 13.51 1.11 -13.46
C TYR A 38 12.02 1.41 -13.57
N THR A 39 11.62 2.15 -14.61
CA THR A 39 10.22 2.52 -14.85
C THR A 39 9.33 1.29 -14.95
N ARG A 40 9.73 0.28 -15.75
CA ARG A 40 8.97 -0.96 -15.92
C ARG A 40 8.84 -1.74 -14.61
N THR A 41 9.91 -1.82 -13.82
CA THR A 41 9.92 -2.52 -12.53
C THR A 41 9.07 -1.79 -11.50
N TRP A 42 9.17 -0.47 -11.45
CA TRP A 42 8.38 0.41 -10.59
C TRP A 42 6.89 0.27 -10.88
N TYR A 43 6.50 0.34 -12.16
CA TYR A 43 5.10 0.12 -12.56
C TYR A 43 4.63 -1.29 -12.17
N ARG A 44 5.41 -2.34 -12.42
CA ARG A 44 5.00 -3.70 -12.06
C ARG A 44 4.76 -3.85 -10.55
N GLU A 45 5.62 -3.27 -9.71
CA GLU A 45 5.50 -3.33 -8.25
C GLU A 45 4.31 -2.50 -7.72
N PHE A 46 4.15 -1.28 -8.22
CA PHE A 46 3.26 -0.30 -7.61
C PHE A 46 1.93 -0.09 -8.33
N ASN A 47 1.77 -0.53 -9.59
CA ASN A 47 0.53 -0.28 -10.35
C ASN A 47 -0.71 -0.86 -9.66
N ARG A 48 -0.60 -2.06 -9.07
CA ARG A 48 -1.70 -2.66 -8.31
C ARG A 48 -2.05 -1.84 -7.05
N ARG A 49 -1.03 -1.38 -6.30
CA ARG A 49 -1.23 -0.58 -5.08
C ARG A 49 -1.82 0.80 -5.40
N LEU A 50 -1.34 1.43 -6.48
CA LEU A 50 -1.88 2.69 -7.00
C LEU A 50 -3.33 2.54 -7.49
N ALA A 51 -3.66 1.45 -8.19
CA ALA A 51 -5.02 1.18 -8.63
C ALA A 51 -5.99 1.03 -7.45
N VAL A 52 -5.59 0.29 -6.41
CA VAL A 52 -6.35 0.15 -5.17
C VAL A 52 -6.50 1.49 -4.45
N GLY A 53 -5.42 2.27 -4.35
CA GLY A 53 -5.43 3.59 -3.74
C GLY A 53 -6.36 4.57 -4.47
N ARG A 54 -6.37 4.55 -5.81
CA ARG A 54 -7.31 5.35 -6.63
C ARG A 54 -8.74 4.91 -6.40
N LEU A 55 -9.02 3.61 -6.43
CA LEU A 55 -10.36 3.07 -6.16
C LEU A 55 -10.87 3.49 -4.79
N LEU A 56 -10.06 3.30 -3.75
CA LEU A 56 -10.37 3.73 -2.38
C LEU A 56 -10.62 5.24 -2.31
N GLN A 57 -9.78 6.05 -2.96
CA GLN A 57 -9.98 7.49 -3.03
C GLN A 57 -11.32 7.82 -3.72
N THR A 58 -11.63 7.22 -4.86
CA THR A 58 -12.89 7.48 -5.57
C THR A 58 -14.11 7.13 -4.71
N VAL A 59 -14.03 6.01 -4.00
CA VAL A 59 -15.08 5.51 -3.13
C VAL A 59 -15.26 6.38 -1.88
N LEU A 60 -14.16 6.80 -1.24
CA LEU A 60 -14.18 7.68 -0.07
C LEU A 60 -14.56 9.12 -0.42
N SER A 61 -14.17 9.62 -1.61
CA SER A 61 -14.53 10.95 -2.10
C SER A 61 -15.97 11.04 -2.61
N ALA A 62 -16.64 9.90 -2.82
CA ALA A 62 -18.05 9.85 -3.20
C ALA A 62 -18.93 9.56 -1.96
N PRO A 63 -19.63 10.56 -1.38
CA PRO A 63 -20.35 10.41 -0.11
C PRO A 63 -21.44 9.32 -0.13
N ARG A 64 -22.06 9.05 -1.28
CA ARG A 64 -23.04 7.95 -1.45
C ARG A 64 -22.38 6.57 -1.40
N LEU A 65 -21.20 6.42 -2.00
CA LEU A 65 -20.45 5.16 -1.99
C LEU A 65 -19.82 4.91 -0.63
N ALA A 66 -19.26 5.93 -0.01
CA ALA A 66 -18.78 5.87 1.37
C ALA A 66 -19.90 5.43 2.33
N ALA A 67 -21.12 6.01 2.20
CA ALA A 67 -22.26 5.60 3.00
C ALA A 67 -22.66 4.12 2.79
N ILE A 68 -22.66 3.63 1.54
CA ILE A 68 -22.92 2.21 1.25
C ILE A 68 -21.84 1.32 1.87
N LEU A 69 -20.58 1.71 1.77
CA LEU A 69 -19.45 0.94 2.30
C LEU A 69 -19.47 0.87 3.83
N LEU A 70 -19.79 1.99 4.50
CA LEU A 70 -20.04 2.00 5.93
C LEU A 70 -21.28 1.16 6.30
N ARG A 71 -22.34 1.18 5.49
CA ARG A 71 -23.56 0.40 5.76
C ARG A 71 -23.33 -1.10 5.61
N VAL A 72 -22.55 -1.52 4.61
CA VAL A 72 -22.10 -2.91 4.42
C VAL A 72 -21.15 -3.34 5.55
N GLY A 73 -20.22 -2.47 5.95
CA GLY A 73 -19.33 -2.72 7.10
C GLY A 73 -20.10 -2.83 8.42
N HIS A 74 -21.17 -2.07 8.59
CA HIS A 74 -22.03 -2.11 9.78
C HIS A 74 -22.87 -3.40 9.87
N TRP A 75 -23.26 -3.97 8.73
CA TRP A 75 -23.99 -5.25 8.67
C TRP A 75 -23.12 -6.47 8.97
N SER A 76 -21.79 -6.28 9.02
CA SER A 76 -20.80 -7.30 9.30
C SER A 76 -19.93 -6.88 10.50
N PRO A 77 -20.44 -7.00 11.74
CA PRO A 77 -19.74 -6.55 12.94
C PRO A 77 -18.37 -7.22 13.12
N THR A 78 -18.17 -8.43 12.61
CA THR A 78 -16.88 -9.16 12.57
C THR A 78 -15.82 -8.49 11.71
N LEU A 79 -16.18 -7.86 10.58
CA LEU A 79 -15.25 -7.07 9.77
C LEU A 79 -14.91 -5.74 10.43
N ALA A 80 -15.88 -5.13 11.13
CA ALA A 80 -15.63 -3.93 11.90
C ALA A 80 -14.66 -4.20 13.07
N THR A 81 -14.83 -5.30 13.82
CA THR A 81 -13.86 -5.71 14.86
C THR A 81 -12.51 -6.10 14.27
N TYR A 82 -12.47 -6.74 13.10
CA TYR A 82 -11.21 -7.07 12.44
C TYR A 82 -10.46 -5.80 11.96
N LEU A 83 -11.17 -4.83 11.38
CA LEU A 83 -10.59 -3.54 10.95
C LEU A 83 -10.13 -2.67 12.13
N VAL A 84 -10.88 -2.66 13.24
CA VAL A 84 -10.47 -1.98 14.47
C VAL A 84 -9.28 -2.69 15.13
N GLY A 85 -9.25 -4.02 15.14
CA GLY A 85 -8.13 -4.81 15.65
C GLY A 85 -6.85 -4.64 14.81
N ALA A 86 -7.00 -4.55 13.48
CA ALA A 86 -5.90 -4.31 12.56
C ALA A 86 -5.34 -2.88 12.62
N THR A 87 -6.13 -1.90 13.08
CA THR A 87 -5.69 -0.49 13.19
C THR A 87 -5.23 -0.08 14.58
N ARG A 88 -5.70 -0.74 15.64
CA ARG A 88 -5.24 -0.46 17.02
C ARG A 88 -4.07 -1.31 17.48
N GLY A 89 -3.70 -2.34 16.73
CA GLY A 89 -2.76 -3.35 17.21
C GLY A 89 -3.44 -4.17 18.31
N VAL A 90 -3.54 -5.47 18.08
CA VAL A 90 -3.92 -6.43 19.12
C VAL A 90 -2.91 -6.26 20.27
N GLN A 91 -3.34 -5.78 21.42
CA GLN A 91 -2.66 -6.05 22.69
C GLN A 91 -3.15 -7.43 23.15
N PRO A 92 -2.34 -8.50 23.07
CA PRO A 92 -2.67 -9.74 23.73
C PRO A 92 -2.36 -9.55 25.21
N GLY A 93 -3.40 -9.65 26.05
CA GLY A 93 -3.19 -9.82 27.48
C GLY A 93 -4.24 -9.14 28.33
N ARG A 94 -5.35 -9.86 28.58
CA ARG A 94 -5.91 -10.03 29.93
C ARG A 94 -6.59 -11.41 30.03
N THR A 95 -5.80 -12.47 30.02
CA THR A 95 -6.09 -13.61 30.90
C THR A 95 -5.65 -13.20 32.31
N SER A 96 -6.61 -12.91 33.18
CA SER A 96 -6.54 -13.27 34.61
C SER A 96 -7.76 -12.75 35.38
N ALA A 97 -8.26 -13.68 36.20
CA ALA A 97 -9.00 -13.51 37.44
C ALA A 97 -10.51 -13.22 37.34
N GLY A 98 -11.26 -14.22 37.81
CA GLY A 98 -12.70 -14.30 37.98
C GLY A 98 -13.07 -15.77 38.12
#